data_AF-A0A356NHZ9-F1
#
_entry.id   AF-A0A356NHZ9-F1
#
_cell.length_a   1.000
_cell.length_b   1.000
_cell.length_c   1.000
_cell.angle_alpha   90.00
_cell.angle_beta   90.00
_cell.angle_gamma   90.00
#
_symmetry.space_group_name_H-M   'P 1'
#
loop_
_entity.id
_entity.type
_entity.pdbx_description
1 polymer ?
#
loop_
_entity_poly.entity_id
_entity_poly.type
_entity_poly.pdbx_seq_one_letter_code
_entity_poly.pdbx_strand_id
1 'polypeptide(L)'
;DPTNWWRSLYINSGSDDGIIENSPVLSPSGLVGKIEQVESHRSLVRLVGDQHCKVAAMLAISPRQGKYESAHGTITPGAGTSLNPRLVDFHHLPVGTEPEPGAKVITSGLGGGYPRGIPVGHIIDSRSSASGLFAEARVRLAVDLNRLEMVWVKLPDQDVSATEEGM
;
A
#
# COMPACT_ATOMS: atom_id res chain seq x y z
N ASP A 1 -7.74 23.00 5.69
CA ASP A 1 -7.03 23.39 4.47
C ASP A 1 -7.60 22.60 3.30
N PRO A 2 -8.22 23.22 2.28
CA PRO A 2 -8.77 22.52 1.11
C PRO A 2 -7.69 21.82 0.26
N THR A 3 -6.40 22.03 0.56
CA THR A 3 -5.27 21.34 -0.08
C THR A 3 -4.74 20.15 0.72
N ASN A 4 -5.40 19.67 1.77
CA ASN A 4 -4.84 18.64 2.67
C ASN A 4 -4.61 17.28 1.96
N TRP A 5 -3.50 17.18 1.23
CA TRP A 5 -2.95 16.01 0.56
C TRP A 5 -2.19 15.12 1.53
N TRP A 6 -1.86 15.64 2.72
CA TRP A 6 -1.19 14.90 3.78
C TRP A 6 -2.22 14.05 4.53
N ARG A 7 -2.02 12.74 4.52
CA ARG A 7 -2.93 11.76 5.12
C ARG A 7 -2.14 10.92 6.10
N SER A 8 -2.31 11.24 7.38
CA SER A 8 -1.65 10.55 8.47
C SER A 8 -2.57 10.37 9.66
N LEU A 9 -2.22 9.43 10.52
CA LEU A 9 -2.83 9.24 11.83
C LEU A 9 -1.75 8.86 12.84
N TYR A 10 -2.02 9.07 14.12
CA TYR A 10 -1.17 8.54 15.19
C TYR A 10 -1.68 7.19 15.65
N ILE A 11 -0.75 6.29 15.97
CA ILE A 11 -1.01 5.07 16.74
C ILE A 11 -0.38 5.21 18.13
N ASN A 12 -0.98 4.57 19.14
CA ASN A 12 -0.58 4.60 20.54
C ASN A 12 0.51 3.56 20.88
N SER A 13 1.45 3.38 19.95
CA SER A 13 2.58 2.46 20.11
C SER A 13 3.82 3.09 19.47
N GLY A 14 4.99 2.88 20.08
CA GLY A 14 6.21 3.63 19.77
C GLY A 14 7.47 2.78 19.79
N SER A 15 8.62 3.43 19.94
CA SER A 15 9.91 2.74 19.99
C SER A 15 10.02 1.76 21.16
N ASP A 16 9.30 2.03 22.25
CA ASP A 16 9.29 1.16 23.44
C ASP A 16 8.63 -0.20 23.15
N ASP A 17 7.80 -0.26 22.10
CA ASP A 17 7.17 -1.49 21.58
C ASP A 17 7.97 -2.10 20.41
N GLY A 18 9.15 -1.56 20.10
CA GLY A 18 10.01 -2.01 19.00
C GLY A 18 9.62 -1.51 17.62
N ILE A 19 8.72 -0.52 17.51
CA ILE A 19 8.34 0.07 16.23
C ILE A 19 9.52 0.84 15.65
N ILE A 20 9.72 0.67 14.33
CA ILE A 20 10.72 1.39 13.56
C ILE A 20 10.10 2.11 12.37
N GLU A 21 10.77 3.15 11.90
CA GLU A 21 10.36 3.88 10.70
C GLU A 21 10.31 2.95 9.47
N ASN A 22 9.41 3.28 8.53
CA ASN A 22 9.10 2.49 7.34
C ASN A 22 8.47 1.12 7.57
N SER A 23 8.21 0.69 8.82
CA SER A 23 7.42 -0.52 9.07
C SER A 23 6.05 -0.44 8.39
N PRO A 24 5.62 -1.48 7.65
CA PRO A 24 4.28 -1.56 7.08
C PRO A 24 3.19 -1.58 8.16
N VAL A 25 2.11 -0.84 7.94
CA VAL A 25 0.94 -0.82 8.81
C VAL A 25 -0.25 -1.45 8.09
N LEU A 26 -0.91 -2.39 8.77
CA LEU A 26 -1.91 -3.29 8.22
C LEU A 26 -3.20 -3.21 9.05
N SER A 27 -4.31 -3.61 8.44
CA SER A 27 -5.57 -3.94 9.09
C SER A 27 -6.03 -5.32 8.60
N PRO A 28 -7.11 -5.93 9.14
CA PRO A 28 -7.56 -7.24 8.67
C PRO A 28 -7.98 -7.20 7.19
N SER A 29 -8.37 -6.02 6.72
CA SER A 29 -8.84 -5.80 5.35
C SER A 29 -7.70 -5.52 4.36
N GLY A 30 -6.50 -5.16 4.82
CA GLY A 30 -5.39 -4.82 3.93
C GLY A 30 -4.47 -3.70 4.44
N LEU A 31 -3.71 -3.14 3.51
CA LEU A 31 -2.69 -2.13 3.76
C LEU A 31 -3.30 -0.80 4.22
N VAL A 32 -2.82 -0.30 5.36
CA VAL A 32 -3.17 1.02 5.90
C VAL A 32 -2.17 2.07 5.43
N GLY A 33 -0.87 1.74 5.48
CA GLY A 33 0.20 2.69 5.20
C GLY A 33 1.55 2.19 5.71
N LYS A 34 2.41 3.12 6.12
CA LYS A 34 3.69 2.83 6.75
C LYS A 34 4.01 3.81 7.87
N ILE A 35 4.84 3.39 8.81
CA ILE A 35 5.37 4.27 9.86
C ILE A 35 6.25 5.34 9.20
N GLU A 36 5.95 6.60 9.52
CA GLU A 36 6.71 7.77 9.07
C GLU A 36 7.65 8.28 10.16
N GLN A 37 7.16 8.41 11.39
CA GLN A 37 7.93 8.90 12.54
C GLN A 37 7.60 8.05 13.75
N VAL A 38 8.60 7.85 14.61
CA VAL A 38 8.48 7.09 15.85
C VAL A 38 8.87 7.97 17.02
N GLU A 39 7.99 8.04 18.02
CA GLU A 39 8.27 8.57 19.36
C GLU A 39 8.20 7.41 20.38
N SER A 40 8.54 7.66 21.65
CA SER A 40 8.61 6.59 22.67
C SER A 40 7.31 5.78 22.81
N HIS A 41 6.16 6.45 22.82
CA HIS A 41 4.85 5.82 23.09
C HIS A 41 3.81 6.03 21.99
N ARG A 42 4.20 6.64 20.86
CA ARG A 42 3.32 6.85 19.71
C ARG A 42 4.11 6.91 18.42
N SER A 43 3.43 6.63 17.32
CA SER A 43 4.04 6.70 16.00
C SER A 43 3.09 7.37 15.01
N LEU A 44 3.65 8.15 14.09
CA LEU A 44 2.91 8.73 12.98
C LEU A 44 2.87 7.73 11.82
N VAL A 45 1.67 7.33 11.42
CA VAL A 45 1.43 6.49 10.25
C VAL A 45 1.09 7.38 9.07
N ARG A 46 1.83 7.26 7.97
CA ARG A 46 1.44 7.84 6.69
C ARG A 46 0.60 6.84 5.91
N LEU A 47 -0.57 7.27 5.46
CA LEU A 47 -1.60 6.41 4.87
C LEU A 47 -1.41 6.18 3.37
N VAL A 48 -1.90 5.04 2.88
CA VAL A 48 -2.00 4.78 1.43
C VAL A 48 -2.89 5.85 0.78
N GLY A 49 -2.46 6.36 -0.38
CA GLY A 49 -3.12 7.47 -1.07
C GLY A 49 -2.64 8.85 -0.62
N ASP A 50 -1.62 8.93 0.24
CA ASP A 50 -0.79 10.13 0.42
C ASP A 50 0.29 10.21 -0.69
N GLN A 51 0.67 11.41 -1.13
CA GLN A 51 1.67 11.59 -2.20
C GLN A 51 3.07 11.06 -1.86
N HIS A 52 3.40 11.00 -0.57
CA HIS A 52 4.65 10.43 -0.05
C HIS A 52 4.50 8.96 0.36
N CYS A 53 3.33 8.35 0.14
CA CYS A 53 3.06 6.93 0.35
C CYS A 53 2.87 6.21 -0.98
N LYS A 54 3.97 6.00 -1.69
CA LYS A 54 3.99 5.18 -2.90
C LYS A 54 4.03 3.70 -2.52
N VAL A 55 3.17 2.89 -3.13
CA VAL A 55 3.12 1.44 -2.89
C VAL A 55 3.41 0.72 -4.20
N ALA A 56 4.47 -0.08 -4.24
CA ALA A 56 4.70 -1.00 -5.35
C ALA A 56 3.65 -2.13 -5.28
N ALA A 57 2.84 -2.23 -6.33
CA ALA A 57 1.68 -3.11 -6.35
C ALA A 57 1.63 -3.95 -7.62
N MET A 58 0.76 -4.95 -7.61
CA MET A 58 0.52 -5.85 -8.73
C MET A 58 -0.93 -6.32 -8.76
N LEU A 59 -1.40 -6.73 -9.93
CA LEU A 59 -2.62 -7.53 -10.04
C LEU A 59 -2.39 -8.91 -9.42
N ALA A 60 -3.32 -9.35 -8.57
CA ALA A 60 -3.26 -10.70 -8.02
C ALA A 60 -3.56 -11.73 -9.11
N ILE A 61 -2.80 -12.82 -9.13
CA ILE A 61 -3.00 -13.91 -10.07
C ILE A 61 -4.34 -14.59 -9.75
N SER A 62 -5.25 -14.65 -10.72
CA SER A 62 -6.53 -15.34 -10.60
C SER A 62 -6.53 -16.58 -11.49
N PRO A 63 -6.82 -17.79 -10.96
CA PRO A 63 -6.87 -19.03 -11.76
C PRO A 63 -7.88 -18.98 -12.92
N ARG A 64 -8.89 -18.09 -12.84
CA ARG A 64 -9.89 -17.89 -13.90
C ARG A 64 -9.41 -16.92 -14.99
N GLN A 65 -8.43 -16.07 -14.69
CA GLN A 65 -7.88 -15.08 -15.61
C GLN A 65 -6.51 -15.58 -16.08
N GLY A 66 -6.51 -16.58 -16.95
CA GLY A 66 -5.30 -17.21 -17.52
C GLY A 66 -4.50 -16.31 -18.47
N LYS A 67 -4.44 -14.99 -18.24
CA LYS A 67 -3.88 -14.03 -19.21
C LYS A 67 -2.96 -12.96 -18.63
N TYR A 68 -2.93 -12.75 -17.32
CA TYR A 68 -2.00 -11.77 -16.74
C TYR A 68 -0.86 -12.49 -16.04
N GLU A 69 0.29 -12.58 -16.70
CA GLU A 69 1.54 -12.52 -15.94
C GLU A 69 1.46 -11.24 -15.11
N SER A 70 1.38 -11.41 -13.79
CA SER A 70 1.55 -10.39 -12.74
C SER A 70 1.85 -8.98 -13.28
N ALA A 71 0.82 -8.18 -13.58
CA ALA A 71 1.04 -6.80 -14.03
C ALA A 71 1.42 -5.94 -12.83
N HIS A 72 2.60 -5.31 -12.89
CA HIS A 72 3.15 -4.49 -11.83
C HIS A 72 2.91 -3.00 -12.09
N GLY A 73 2.86 -2.20 -11.03
CA GLY A 73 2.76 -0.76 -11.12
C GLY A 73 2.95 -0.08 -9.75
N THR A 74 2.49 1.15 -9.64
CA THR A 74 2.60 1.95 -8.42
C THR A 74 1.26 2.57 -8.04
N ILE A 75 0.89 2.45 -6.77
CA ILE A 75 -0.27 3.14 -6.21
C ILE A 75 0.14 4.52 -5.74
N THR A 76 -0.63 5.52 -6.15
CA THR A 76 -0.47 6.94 -5.77
C THR A 76 -1.84 7.57 -5.50
N PRO A 77 -1.91 8.76 -4.86
CA PRO A 77 -3.11 9.58 -4.93
C PRO A 77 -3.55 9.79 -6.38
N GLY A 78 -4.87 9.75 -6.61
CA GLY A 78 -5.52 10.08 -7.86
C GLY A 78 -6.38 11.35 -7.73
N ALA A 79 -6.88 11.86 -8.85
CA ALA A 79 -7.67 13.09 -8.90
C ALA A 79 -8.95 13.09 -8.01
N GLY A 80 -9.42 11.90 -7.61
CA GLY A 80 -10.57 11.73 -6.72
C GLY A 80 -10.23 11.45 -5.25
N THR A 81 -8.96 11.27 -4.88
CA THR A 81 -8.56 10.83 -3.53
C THR A 81 -8.95 11.84 -2.45
N SER A 82 -8.90 13.14 -2.76
CA SER A 82 -9.31 14.20 -1.83
C SER A 82 -10.81 14.19 -1.52
N LEU A 83 -11.63 13.76 -2.48
CA LEU A 83 -13.09 13.65 -2.31
C LEU A 83 -13.50 12.30 -1.71
N ASN A 84 -12.82 11.24 -2.12
CA ASN A 84 -13.02 9.91 -1.59
C ASN A 84 -11.68 9.30 -1.18
N PRO A 85 -11.39 9.27 0.14
CA PRO A 85 -10.24 8.63 0.76
C PRO A 85 -9.82 7.27 0.24
N ARG A 86 -10.78 6.51 -0.30
CA ARG A 86 -10.63 5.12 -0.69
C ARG A 86 -10.32 4.96 -2.16
N LEU A 87 -10.31 6.05 -2.94
CA LEU A 87 -9.95 6.01 -4.35
C LEU A 87 -8.49 6.41 -4.51
N VAL A 88 -7.72 5.56 -5.18
CA VAL A 88 -6.31 5.79 -5.51
C VAL A 88 -6.08 5.38 -6.96
N ASP A 89 -5.03 5.91 -7.58
CA ASP A 89 -4.66 5.56 -8.95
C ASP A 89 -3.54 4.50 -8.93
N PHE A 90 -3.58 3.60 -9.91
CA PHE A 90 -2.61 2.56 -10.15
C PHE A 90 -1.93 2.82 -11.49
N HIS A 91 -0.73 3.39 -11.43
CA HIS A 91 0.04 3.84 -12.59
C HIS A 91 1.12 2.83 -13.00
N HIS A 92 1.69 3.09 -14.17
CA HIS A 92 2.83 2.36 -14.73
C HIS A 92 2.54 0.89 -15.03
N LEU A 93 1.28 0.55 -15.31
CA LEU A 93 0.94 -0.76 -15.83
C LEU A 93 1.48 -0.88 -17.27
N PRO A 94 1.96 -2.07 -17.70
CA PRO A 94 2.40 -2.29 -19.07
C PRO A 94 1.31 -1.88 -20.08
N VAL A 95 1.72 -1.31 -21.20
CA VAL A 95 0.79 -0.99 -22.30
C VAL A 95 0.04 -2.25 -22.75
N GLY A 96 -1.25 -2.12 -23.05
CA GLY A 96 -2.11 -3.25 -23.40
C GLY A 96 -2.60 -4.07 -22.20
N THR A 97 -2.21 -3.72 -20.97
CA THR A 97 -2.87 -4.27 -19.77
C THR A 97 -4.28 -3.70 -19.70
N GLU A 98 -5.28 -4.58 -19.67
CA GLU A 98 -6.68 -4.23 -19.48
C GLU A 98 -7.18 -4.87 -18.17
N PRO A 99 -6.94 -4.25 -17.00
CA PRO A 99 -7.41 -4.78 -15.73
C PRO A 99 -8.95 -4.79 -15.66
N GLU A 100 -9.53 -5.94 -15.38
CA GLU A 100 -10.98 -6.07 -15.24
C GLU A 100 -11.49 -5.42 -13.94
N PRO A 101 -12.65 -4.74 -13.96
CA PRO A 101 -13.32 -4.31 -12.73
C PRO A 101 -13.49 -5.46 -11.73
N GLY A 102 -13.16 -5.20 -10.46
CA GLY A 102 -13.18 -6.20 -9.40
C GLY A 102 -11.91 -7.04 -9.28
N ALA A 103 -10.96 -6.94 -10.22
CA ALA A 103 -9.65 -7.58 -10.08
C ALA A 103 -8.94 -7.08 -8.82
N LYS A 104 -8.29 -8.01 -8.09
CA LYS A 104 -7.60 -7.71 -6.83
C LYS A 104 -6.24 -7.09 -7.09
N VAL A 105 -5.91 -6.08 -6.29
CA VAL A 105 -4.60 -5.43 -6.27
C VAL A 105 -3.93 -5.71 -4.93
N ILE A 106 -2.69 -6.18 -4.98
CA ILE A 106 -1.88 -6.54 -3.81
C ILE A 106 -0.51 -5.86 -3.90
N THR A 107 0.20 -5.73 -2.77
CA THR A 107 1.60 -5.30 -2.76
C THR A 107 2.47 -6.29 -3.53
N SER A 108 3.43 -5.79 -4.32
CA SER A 108 4.27 -6.63 -5.17
C SER A 108 5.53 -7.17 -4.50
N GLY A 109 5.99 -6.53 -3.42
CA GLY A 109 7.30 -6.82 -2.83
C GLY A 109 8.46 -6.04 -3.45
N LEU A 110 8.25 -5.36 -4.59
CA LEU A 110 9.30 -4.61 -5.27
C LEU A 110 9.68 -3.34 -4.48
N GLY A 111 10.97 -3.04 -4.45
CA GLY A 111 11.51 -1.87 -3.75
C GLY A 111 11.66 -2.02 -2.23
N GLY A 112 11.35 -3.19 -1.66
CA GLY A 112 11.66 -3.54 -0.26
C GLY A 112 10.79 -2.86 0.81
N GLY A 113 9.93 -1.90 0.44
CA GLY A 113 9.11 -1.15 1.41
C GLY A 113 7.90 -1.89 1.96
N TYR A 114 7.36 -2.88 1.23
CA TYR A 114 6.20 -3.67 1.65
C TYR A 114 6.39 -5.14 1.28
N PRO A 115 6.11 -6.10 2.17
CA PRO A 115 6.05 -7.52 1.82
C PRO A 115 5.08 -7.76 0.66
N ARG A 116 5.35 -8.78 -0.17
CA ARG A 116 4.43 -9.19 -1.23
C ARG A 116 3.14 -9.77 -0.65
N GLY A 117 2.00 -9.46 -1.29
CA GLY A 117 0.73 -10.15 -1.05
C GLY A 117 -0.25 -9.45 -0.10
N ILE A 118 0.08 -8.27 0.42
CA ILE A 118 -0.84 -7.50 1.27
C ILE A 118 -1.94 -6.90 0.39
N PRO A 119 -3.24 -7.11 0.71
CA PRO A 119 -4.33 -6.51 -0.04
C PRO A 119 -4.25 -4.98 -0.05
N VAL A 120 -4.32 -4.38 -1.23
CA VAL A 120 -4.45 -2.93 -1.39
C VAL A 120 -5.91 -2.58 -1.68
N GLY A 121 -6.52 -3.25 -2.66
CA GLY A 121 -7.85 -2.89 -3.12
C GLY A 121 -8.31 -3.69 -4.33
N HIS A 122 -9.29 -3.13 -5.05
CA HIS A 122 -9.87 -3.72 -6.25
C HIS A 122 -10.00 -2.68 -7.36
N ILE A 123 -9.79 -3.11 -8.60
CA ILE A 123 -9.97 -2.27 -9.78
C ILE A 123 -11.43 -1.83 -9.89
N ILE A 124 -11.64 -0.55 -10.24
CA ILE A 124 -12.96 0.02 -10.56
C ILE A 124 -13.09 0.15 -12.07
N ASP A 125 -12.07 0.70 -12.70
CA ASP A 125 -11.93 0.88 -14.14
C ASP A 125 -10.46 1.08 -14.53
N SER A 126 -10.21 1.04 -15.82
CA SER A 126 -8.90 1.28 -16.43
C SER A 126 -9.00 2.20 -17.64
N ARG A 127 -7.91 2.91 -17.91
CA ARG A 127 -7.74 3.82 -19.04
C ARG A 127 -6.30 3.76 -19.56
N SER A 128 -6.07 4.20 -20.79
CA SER A 128 -4.71 4.52 -21.24
C SER A 128 -4.23 5.79 -20.52
N SER A 129 -2.93 5.85 -20.21
CA SER A 129 -2.32 7.08 -19.71
C SER A 129 -2.39 8.18 -20.79
N ALA A 130 -2.24 9.45 -20.38
CA ALA A 130 -2.25 10.58 -21.32
C ALA A 130 -1.15 10.50 -22.39
N SER A 131 -0.02 9.83 -22.10
CA SER A 131 1.07 9.59 -23.05
C SER A 131 0.85 8.37 -23.94
N GLY A 132 -0.11 7.49 -23.61
CA GLY A 132 -0.33 6.21 -24.28
C GLY A 132 0.75 5.15 -24.04
N LEU A 133 1.80 5.47 -23.28
CA LEU A 133 2.93 4.55 -23.01
C LEU A 133 2.63 3.52 -21.92
N PHE A 134 1.61 3.77 -21.11
CA PHE A 134 1.21 2.91 -19.98
C PHE A 134 -0.31 2.78 -19.92
N ALA A 135 -0.77 1.73 -19.26
CA ALA A 135 -2.14 1.67 -18.76
C ALA A 135 -2.19 2.27 -17.34
N GLU A 136 -3.36 2.79 -16.97
CA GLU A 136 -3.69 3.27 -15.64
C GLU A 136 -5.01 2.65 -15.20
N ALA A 137 -5.19 2.47 -13.90
CA ALA A 137 -6.45 2.02 -13.35
C ALA A 137 -6.80 2.79 -12.08
N ARG A 138 -8.10 2.91 -11.80
CA ARG A 138 -8.58 3.38 -10.51
C ARG A 138 -8.82 2.20 -9.58
N VAL A 139 -8.36 2.33 -8.35
CA VAL A 139 -8.46 1.29 -7.32
C VAL A 139 -9.28 1.82 -6.16
N ARG A 140 -10.24 1.00 -5.71
CA ARG A 140 -10.91 1.20 -4.42
C ARG A 140 -10.16 0.42 -3.35
N LEU A 141 -9.64 1.14 -2.36
CA LEU A 141 -8.96 0.55 -1.21
C LEU A 141 -9.86 -0.46 -0.49
N ALA A 142 -9.27 -1.60 -0.15
CA ALA A 142 -9.92 -2.63 0.65
C ALA A 142 -10.21 -2.11 2.06
N VAL A 143 -9.26 -1.35 2.61
CA VAL A 143 -9.38 -0.70 3.92
C VAL A 143 -10.26 0.54 3.82
N ASP A 144 -11.10 0.74 4.84
CA ASP A 144 -11.75 2.03 5.10
C ASP A 144 -10.93 2.80 6.13
N LEU A 145 -10.09 3.71 5.64
CA LEU A 145 -9.14 4.47 6.46
C LEU A 145 -9.83 5.41 7.46
N ASN A 146 -11.12 5.70 7.28
CA ASN A 146 -11.89 6.56 8.20
C ASN A 146 -12.51 5.77 9.37
N ARG A 147 -12.40 4.44 9.38
CA ARG A 147 -13.04 3.55 10.36
C ARG A 147 -12.05 2.58 11.01
N LEU A 148 -10.80 3.02 11.15
CA LEU A 148 -9.75 2.23 11.78
C LEU A 148 -9.88 2.32 13.31
N GLU A 149 -10.07 1.18 13.95
CA GLU A 149 -10.05 1.05 15.42
C GLU A 149 -8.74 0.43 15.92
N MET A 150 -8.20 -0.53 15.16
CA MET A 150 -6.97 -1.24 15.49
C MET A 150 -6.17 -1.51 14.21
N VAL A 151 -4.85 -1.46 14.34
CA VAL A 151 -3.90 -1.77 13.27
C VAL A 151 -2.78 -2.67 13.78
N TRP A 152 -2.10 -3.36 12.86
CA TRP A 152 -0.89 -4.11 13.13
C TRP A 152 0.29 -3.48 12.43
N VAL A 153 1.43 -3.45 13.11
CA VAL A 153 2.69 -2.98 12.55
C VAL A 153 3.53 -4.22 12.25
N LYS A 154 3.94 -4.40 10.98
CA LYS A 154 4.90 -5.45 10.65
C LYS A 154 6.29 -4.99 11.08
N LEU A 155 6.82 -5.64 12.11
CA LEU A 155 8.21 -5.48 12.53
C LEU A 155 9.15 -6.22 11.56
N PRO A 156 10.39 -5.75 11.42
CA PRO A 156 11.42 -6.48 10.70
C PRO A 156 11.62 -7.86 11.34
N ASP A 157 11.97 -8.84 10.52
CA ASP A 157 12.31 -10.17 11.02
C ASP A 157 13.62 -10.01 11.82
N GLN A 158 13.64 -10.50 13.06
CA GLN A 158 14.86 -10.48 13.87
C GLN A 158 15.81 -11.53 13.30
N ASP A 159 16.94 -11.10 12.74
CA ASP A 159 18.02 -12.02 12.37
C ASP A 159 18.54 -12.69 13.64
N VAL A 160 18.14 -13.94 13.87
CA VAL A 160 18.58 -14.77 15.01
C VAL A 160 20.02 -15.32 14.82
N SER A 161 20.86 -14.66 14.03
CA SER A 161 22.17 -15.18 13.60
C SER A 161 23.38 -14.66 14.39
N ALA A 162 23.21 -14.21 15.64
CA ALA A 162 24.32 -13.66 16.43
C ALA A 162 24.36 -14.14 17.90
N THR A 163 24.24 -15.46 18.16
CA THR A 163 24.51 -15.99 19.53
C THR A 163 25.21 -17.36 19.58
N GLU A 164 25.68 -17.95 18.48
CA GLU A 164 26.36 -19.27 18.54
C GLU A 164 27.87 -19.27 18.25
N GLU A 165 28.54 -18.11 18.17
CA GLU A 165 30.02 -18.05 18.19
C GLU A 165 30.51 -17.38 19.47
N GLY A 166 30.49 -18.14 20.57
CA GLY A 166 30.96 -17.63 21.86
C GLY A 166 30.79 -18.62 23.00
N MET A 167 31.19 -19.88 22.81
CA MET A 167 31.43 -20.81 23.92
C MET A 167 32.55 -21.78 23.59
#